data_AF-F2L0Y7-F1
#
_entry.id   AF-F2L0Y7-F1
#
_cell.length_a   1.000
_cell.length_b   1.000
_cell.length_c   1.000
_cell.angle_alpha   90.00
_cell.angle_beta   90.00
_cell.angle_gamma   90.00
#
_symmetry.space_group_name_H-M   'P 1'
#
loop_
_entity.id
_entity.type
_entity.pdbx_description
1 polymer ?
#
loop_
_entity_poly.entity_id
_entity_poly.type
_entity_poly.pdbx_seq_one_letter_code
_entity_poly.pdbx_strand_id
1 'polypeptide(L)'
;MKAPYIALVILSGIVAAFFIYLGVDGIDVVVSIFALIYWAVAPFVRPLPKPLGIVHTAIGLALLAAFAYFAALRIIAILGI
;
A
#
# COMPACT_ATOMS: atom_id res chain seq x y z
N MET A 1 -19.08 1.10 -12.01
CA MET A 1 -17.63 1.32 -12.18
C MET A 1 -16.87 0.51 -11.12
N LYS A 2 -16.59 -0.79 -11.38
CA LYS A 2 -15.89 -1.70 -10.45
C LYS A 2 -14.44 -2.01 -10.86
N ALA A 3 -14.08 -1.66 -12.10
CA ALA A 3 -12.77 -1.91 -12.70
C ALA A 3 -11.55 -1.49 -11.85
N PRO A 4 -11.51 -0.31 -11.20
CA PRO A 4 -10.32 0.10 -10.43
C PRO A 4 -10.15 -0.71 -9.13
N TYR A 5 -11.24 -1.17 -8.52
CA TYR A 5 -11.16 -2.08 -7.37
C TYR A 5 -10.71 -3.48 -7.77
N ILE A 6 -11.21 -3.98 -8.90
CA ILE A 6 -10.76 -5.26 -9.45
C ILE A 6 -9.27 -5.20 -9.79
N ALA A 7 -8.82 -4.09 -10.40
CA ALA A 7 -7.40 -3.85 -10.67
C ALA A 7 -6.57 -3.81 -9.39
N LEU A 8 -7.04 -3.14 -8.33
CA LEU A 8 -6.37 -3.10 -7.02
C LEU A 8 -6.20 -4.51 -6.43
N VAL A 9 -7.26 -5.32 -6.46
CA VAL A 9 -7.23 -6.70 -5.94
C VAL A 9 -6.26 -7.55 -6.75
N ILE A 10 -6.32 -7.48 -8.08
CA ILE A 10 -5.41 -8.22 -8.95
C ILE A 10 -3.95 -7.78 -8.73
N LEU A 11 -3.66 -6.48 -8.69
CA LEU A 11 -2.32 -5.97 -8.41
C LEU A 11 -1.81 -6.45 -7.05
N SER A 12 -2.66 -6.38 -6.02
CA SER A 12 -2.30 -6.82 -4.68
C SER A 12 -1.99 -8.32 -4.62
N GLY A 13 -2.75 -9.14 -5.36
CA GLY A 13 -2.50 -10.58 -5.48
C GLY A 13 -1.22 -10.91 -6.23
N ILE A 14 -0.94 -10.22 -7.34
CA ILE A 14 0.31 -10.37 -8.11
C ILE A 14 1.51 -10.03 -7.24
N VAL A 15 1.43 -8.93 -6.49
CA VAL A 15 2.50 -8.46 -5.62
C VAL A 15 2.72 -9.42 -4.45
N ALA A 16 1.66 -9.94 -3.84
CA ALA A 16 1.77 -10.97 -2.82
C ALA A 16 2.44 -12.25 -3.35
N ALA A 17 2.05 -12.72 -4.54
CA ALA A 17 2.67 -13.88 -5.18
C ALA A 17 4.16 -13.64 -5.51
N PHE A 18 4.50 -12.42 -5.95
CA PHE A 18 5.87 -12.03 -6.24
C PHE A 18 6.73 -11.98 -4.98
N PHE A 19 6.20 -11.50 -3.86
CA PHE A 19 6.90 -11.55 -2.57
C PHE A 19 7.14 -12.96 -2.07
N ILE A 20 6.14 -13.83 -2.17
CA ILE A 20 6.29 -15.25 -1.82
C ILE A 20 7.38 -15.89 -2.69
N TYR A 21 7.38 -15.63 -3.99
CA TYR A 21 8.39 -16.14 -4.92
C TYR A 21 9.80 -15.66 -4.57
N LEU A 22 9.96 -14.39 -4.21
CA LEU A 22 11.26 -13.82 -3.81
C LEU A 22 11.68 -14.18 -2.39
N GLY A 23 10.84 -14.89 -1.62
CA GLY A 23 11.09 -15.16 -0.20
C GLY A 23 11.15 -13.90 0.66
N VAL A 24 10.47 -12.82 0.22
CA VAL A 24 10.43 -11.56 0.95
C VAL A 24 9.34 -11.64 2.02
N ASP A 25 9.79 -11.79 3.26
CA ASP A 25 8.99 -11.87 4.48
C ASP A 25 9.13 -10.62 5.37
N GLY A 26 10.02 -9.70 4.99
CA GLY A 26 10.20 -8.40 5.64
C GLY A 26 8.90 -7.58 5.63
N ILE A 27 8.31 -7.41 6.81
CA ILE A 27 7.03 -6.70 6.98
C ILE A 27 7.13 -5.24 6.50
N ASP A 28 8.31 -4.63 6.59
CA ASP A 28 8.63 -3.30 6.10
C ASP A 28 8.51 -3.20 4.58
N VAL A 29 9.02 -4.20 3.85
CA VAL A 29 8.98 -4.26 2.39
C VAL A 29 7.55 -4.51 1.90
N VAL A 30 6.85 -5.46 2.54
CA VAL A 30 5.48 -5.82 2.17
C VAL A 30 4.54 -4.62 2.35
N VAL A 31 4.56 -3.99 3.53
CA VAL A 31 3.71 -2.84 3.84
C VAL A 31 4.01 -1.67 2.92
N SER A 32 5.28 -1.42 2.61
CA SER A 32 5.68 -0.30 1.76
C SER A 32 5.18 -0.43 0.32
N ILE A 33 5.28 -1.61 -0.26
CA ILE A 33 4.82 -1.84 -1.63
C ILE A 33 3.29 -1.79 -1.70
N PHE A 34 2.58 -2.36 -0.71
CA PHE A 34 1.12 -2.23 -0.64
C PHE A 34 0.66 -0.79 -0.48
N ALA A 35 1.37 0.02 0.31
CA ALA A 35 1.10 1.46 0.43
C ALA A 35 1.26 2.18 -0.92
N LEU A 36 2.33 1.90 -1.67
CA LEU A 36 2.56 2.48 -2.99
C LEU A 36 1.47 2.11 -3.99
N ILE A 37 1.09 0.83 -4.06
CA ILE A 37 0.01 0.35 -4.93
C ILE A 37 -1.30 1.05 -4.59
N TYR A 38 -1.60 1.15 -3.31
CA TYR A 38 -2.82 1.80 -2.83
C TYR A 38 -2.91 3.26 -3.28
N TRP A 39 -1.85 4.05 -3.06
CA TRP A 39 -1.81 5.45 -3.42
C TRP A 39 -1.75 5.67 -4.94
N ALA A 40 -1.11 4.77 -5.70
CA ALA A 40 -1.10 4.83 -7.16
C ALA A 40 -2.51 4.63 -7.76
N VAL A 41 -3.33 3.79 -7.13
CA VAL A 41 -4.68 3.47 -7.62
C VAL A 41 -5.74 4.43 -7.08
N ALA A 42 -5.53 5.06 -5.92
CA ALA A 42 -6.48 5.95 -5.24
C ALA A 42 -7.15 7.04 -6.13
N PRO A 43 -6.45 7.72 -7.07
CA PRO A 43 -7.08 8.70 -7.96
C PRO A 43 -8.13 8.09 -8.89
N PHE A 44 -7.94 6.84 -9.30
CA PHE A 44 -8.78 6.14 -10.27
C PHE A 44 -10.05 5.53 -9.65
N VAL A 45 -10.15 5.55 -8.31
CA VAL A 45 -11.28 4.98 -7.56
C VAL A 45 -12.35 6.04 -7.25
N ARG A 46 -12.08 7.33 -7.49
CA ARG A 46 -13.02 8.44 -7.23
C ARG A 46 -14.00 8.68 -8.40
N PRO A 47 -15.25 9.09 -8.11
CA PRO A 47 -15.82 9.36 -6.79
C PRO A 47 -16.36 8.09 -6.10
N LEU A 48 -15.94 7.86 -4.85
CA LEU A 48 -16.51 6.80 -4.03
C LEU A 48 -17.81 7.29 -3.35
N PRO A 49 -18.82 6.42 -3.18
CA PRO A 49 -19.95 6.70 -2.28
C PRO A 49 -19.43 7.01 -0.87
N LYS A 50 -20.04 7.98 -0.17
CA LYS A 50 -19.59 8.48 1.15
C LYS A 50 -19.09 7.41 2.15
N PRO A 51 -19.79 6.28 2.40
CA PRO A 51 -19.31 5.28 3.36
C PRO A 51 -18.02 4.58 2.88
N LEU A 52 -17.93 4.27 1.59
CA LEU A 52 -16.74 3.65 0.99
C LEU A 52 -15.56 4.63 0.92
N GLY A 53 -15.84 5.92 0.72
CA GLY A 53 -14.84 6.98 0.77
C GLY A 53 -14.15 7.09 2.13
N ILE A 54 -14.89 6.97 3.23
CA ILE A 54 -14.33 7.02 4.59
C ILE A 54 -13.40 5.83 4.83
N VAL A 55 -13.83 4.62 4.51
CA VAL A 55 -13.01 3.40 4.67
C VAL A 55 -11.75 3.49 3.81
N HIS A 56 -11.87 3.93 2.56
CA HIS A 56 -10.72 4.14 1.68
C HIS A 56 -9.77 5.23 2.23
N THR A 57 -10.29 6.29 2.83
CA THR A 57 -9.41 7.31 3.42
C THR A 57 -8.68 6.77 4.65
N ALA A 58 -9.36 6.00 5.50
CA ALA A 58 -8.77 5.38 6.69
C ALA A 58 -7.66 4.37 6.36
N ILE A 59 -7.89 3.50 5.37
CA ILE A 59 -6.87 2.54 4.88
C ILE A 59 -5.67 3.29 4.32
N GLY A 60 -5.90 4.35 3.54
CA GLY A 60 -4.82 5.17 2.99
C GLY A 60 -3.98 5.85 4.07
N LEU A 61 -4.61 6.34 5.13
CA LEU A 61 -3.95 6.96 6.27
C LEU A 61 -3.10 5.96 7.05
N ALA A 62 -3.63 4.75 7.30
CA ALA A 62 -2.91 3.68 7.98
C ALA A 62 -1.68 3.22 7.18
N LEU A 63 -1.84 3.03 5.86
CA LEU A 63 -0.73 2.66 4.97
C LEU A 63 0.31 3.77 4.88
N LEU A 64 -0.11 5.04 4.83
CA LEU A 64 0.81 6.18 4.81
C LEU A 64 1.62 6.25 6.11
N ALA A 65 0.98 6.09 7.27
CA ALA A 65 1.65 6.08 8.56
C ALA A 65 2.66 4.94 8.68
N ALA A 66 2.27 3.74 8.25
CA ALA A 66 3.15 2.58 8.29
C ALA A 66 4.34 2.73 7.32
N PHE A 67 4.11 3.22 6.09
CA PHE A 67 5.17 3.54 5.15
C PHE A 67 6.13 4.60 5.71
N ALA A 68 5.61 5.68 6.29
CA ALA A 68 6.42 6.73 6.90
C ALA A 68 7.29 6.21 8.04
N TYR A 69 6.76 5.31 8.88
CA TYR A 69 7.51 4.66 9.95
C TYR A 69 8.70 3.85 9.41
N PHE A 70 8.48 2.97 8.43
CA PHE A 70 9.55 2.18 7.85
C PHE A 70 10.55 3.01 7.05
N ALA A 71 10.08 4.04 6.34
CA ALA A 71 10.95 4.99 5.66
C ALA A 71 11.86 5.74 6.65
N ALA A 72 11.32 6.17 7.81
CA ALA A 72 12.12 6.82 8.85
C ALA A 72 13.18 5.87 9.43
N LEU A 73 12.82 4.62 9.76
CA LEU A 73 13.78 3.61 10.21
C LEU A 73 14.89 3.37 9.17
N ARG A 74 14.53 3.31 7.88
CA ARG A 74 15.50 3.11 6.81
C ARG A 74 16.43 4.31 6.64
N ILE A 75 15.91 5.53 6.74
CA ILE A 75 16.71 6.77 6.70
C ILE A 75 17.68 6.81 7.88
N ILE A 76 17.23 6.50 9.09
CA ILE A 76 18.07 6.42 10.29
C ILE A 76 19.20 5.40 10.10
N ALA A 77 18.87 4.19 9.60
CA ALA A 77 19.86 3.16 9.32
C ALA A 77 20.88 3.58 8.24
N ILE A 78 20.48 4.33 7.22
CA ILE A 78 21.38 4.88 6.19
C ILE A 78 22.28 5.98 6.76
N LEU A 79 21.73 6.82 7.65
CA LEU A 79 22.48 7.89 8.33
C LEU A 79 23.44 7.33 9.40
N GLY A 80 23.29 6.07 9.79
CA GLY A 80 24.14 5.39 10.77
C GLY A 80 23.94 5.90 12.21
N ILE A 81 22.74 6.42 12.50
CA ILE A 81 22.35 6.95 13.82
C ILE A 81 21.52 5.89 14.56
#